data_AF-A0A327RMK7-F1
#
_entry.id   AF-A0A327RMK7-F1
#
_cell.length_a   1.000
_cell.length_b   1.000
_cell.length_c   1.000
_cell.angle_alpha   90.00
_cell.angle_beta   90.00
_cell.angle_gamma   90.00
#
_symmetry.space_group_name_H-M   'P 1'
#
loop_
_entity.id
_entity.type
_entity.pdbx_description
1 polymer ?
#
loop_
_entity_poly.entity_id
_entity_poly.type
_entity_poly.pdbx_seq_one_letter_code
_entity_poly.pdbx_strand_id
1 'polypeptide(L)'
;MKILLHIIIFALLTVLTQIGGILYLISILLIKKSAERKLIKRIGIFAVLYLVATFLIVPNVAPIFGREKIKETEFLKARSVFYKLANRNYVRPELNETIGKIASEFEKRNSGIKMIYLDANFPFIDKFPLLPHLSHNDGKKIDISLIYENTNGQLTNKKKSVSGYGAYEKPTKNEYDQIEVCKKQGNWQYDFPKYLTLGTINKDIKFSKKGTRELAQLILKQNNIGKLFIEPHLKNRLNLTNPRIRFHGCQAVRHDDHIHFQLR
;
A
#
# COMPACT_ATOMS: atom_id res chain seq x y z
N MET A 1 -30.54 11.27 15.67
CA MET A 1 -29.17 11.84 15.56
C MET A 1 -28.07 10.99 16.25
N LYS A 2 -28.20 10.59 17.53
CA LYS A 2 -27.13 9.83 18.23
C LYS A 2 -26.85 8.43 17.64
N ILE A 3 -27.89 7.69 17.23
CA ILE A 3 -27.73 6.36 16.61
C ILE A 3 -27.05 6.47 15.24
N LEU A 4 -27.47 7.43 14.41
CA LEU A 4 -26.86 7.68 13.10
C LEU A 4 -25.36 7.96 13.22
N LEU A 5 -24.93 8.76 14.21
CA LEU A 5 -23.52 9.01 14.46
C LEU A 5 -22.74 7.73 14.80
N HIS A 6 -23.31 6.85 15.64
CA HIS A 6 -22.69 5.56 15.96
C HIS A 6 -22.57 4.66 14.73
N ILE A 7 -23.58 4.64 13.86
CA ILE A 7 -23.55 3.89 12.60
C ILE A 7 -22.44 4.42 11.68
N ILE A 8 -22.33 5.74 11.54
CA ILE A 8 -21.29 6.37 10.70
C ILE A 8 -19.89 6.04 11.24
N ILE A 9 -19.66 6.17 12.55
CA ILE A 9 -18.37 5.85 13.17
C ILE A 9 -18.04 4.36 12.99
N PHE A 10 -19.02 3.48 13.23
CA PHE A 10 -18.87 2.06 13.01
C PHE A 10 -18.46 1.73 11.57
N ALA A 11 -19.18 2.29 10.59
CA ALA A 11 -18.92 2.06 9.18
C ALA A 11 -17.54 2.59 8.76
N LEU A 12 -17.20 3.82 9.17
CA LEU A 12 -15.91 4.43 8.87
C LEU A 12 -14.75 3.61 9.44
N LEU A 13 -14.82 3.23 10.72
CA LEU A 13 -13.77 2.42 11.34
C LEU A 13 -13.66 1.04 10.70
N THR A 14 -14.77 0.43 10.31
CA THR A 14 -14.80 -0.87 9.63
C THR A 14 -14.17 -0.79 8.25
N VAL A 15 -14.55 0.20 7.42
CA VAL A 15 -13.99 0.37 6.07
C VAL A 15 -12.50 0.74 6.11
N LEU A 16 -12.07 1.53 7.09
CA LEU A 16 -10.66 1.93 7.19
C LEU A 16 -9.75 0.81 7.71
N THR A 17 -10.25 -0.05 8.59
CA THR A 17 -9.39 -0.94 9.41
C THR A 17 -9.80 -2.42 9.46
N GLN A 18 -10.92 -2.78 8.83
CA GLN A 18 -11.64 -4.05 8.92
C GLN A 18 -12.20 -4.40 10.33
N ILE A 19 -11.48 -4.10 11.41
CA ILE A 19 -11.84 -4.51 12.78
C ILE A 19 -12.42 -3.39 13.65
N GLY A 20 -12.16 -2.13 13.30
CA GLY A 20 -12.35 -0.99 14.19
C GLY A 20 -13.80 -0.75 14.59
N GLY A 21 -14.77 -1.03 13.71
CA GLY A 21 -16.19 -0.89 14.06
C GLY A 21 -16.62 -1.84 15.17
N ILE A 22 -16.20 -3.11 15.11
CA ILE A 22 -16.53 -4.11 16.13
C ILE A 22 -15.93 -3.68 17.48
N LEU A 23 -14.65 -3.29 17.49
CA LEU A 23 -13.98 -2.83 18.71
C LEU A 23 -14.62 -1.55 19.27
N TYR A 24 -15.11 -0.68 18.39
CA TYR A 24 -15.88 0.50 18.79
C TYR A 24 -17.18 0.13 19.51
N LEU A 25 -17.95 -0.83 18.98
CA LEU A 25 -19.17 -1.32 19.64
C LEU A 25 -18.86 -1.93 21.01
N ILE A 26 -17.82 -2.76 21.10
CA ILE A 26 -17.37 -3.34 22.37
C ILE A 26 -17.04 -2.23 23.38
N SER A 27 -16.29 -1.20 22.99
CA SER A 27 -15.94 -0.09 23.90
C SER A 27 -17.16 0.68 24.42
N ILE A 28 -18.22 0.82 23.60
CA ILE A 28 -19.48 1.45 24.02
C ILE A 28 -20.21 0.59 25.04
N LEU A 29 -20.24 -0.73 24.84
CA LEU A 29 -20.94 -1.68 25.70
C LEU A 29 -20.28 -1.83 27.07
N LEU A 30 -18.94 -1.78 27.13
CA LEU A 30 -18.18 -1.89 28.38
C LEU A 30 -18.39 -0.71 29.34
N ILE A 31 -18.78 0.47 28.84
CA ILE A 31 -19.00 1.66 29.67
C ILE A 31 -20.50 1.95 29.84
N LYS A 32 -20.96 1.81 31.09
CA LYS A 32 -22.32 2.16 31.53
C LYS A 32 -22.71 3.58 31.09
N LYS A 33 -23.97 3.77 30.70
CA LYS A 33 -24.50 5.06 30.23
C LYS A 33 -24.42 6.18 31.28
N SER A 34 -24.49 5.81 32.56
CA SER A 34 -24.43 6.70 33.74
C SER A 34 -23.02 7.01 34.23
N ALA A 35 -21.97 6.43 33.64
CA ALA A 35 -20.61 6.63 34.11
C ALA A 35 -20.16 8.10 33.97
N GLU A 36 -19.52 8.64 35.01
CA GLU A 36 -18.85 9.94 34.92
C GLU A 36 -17.73 9.88 33.88
N ARG A 37 -17.56 10.97 33.11
CA ARG A 37 -16.58 11.10 32.02
C ARG A 37 -16.65 9.95 31.00
N LYS A 38 -17.85 9.42 30.74
CA LYS A 38 -18.08 8.26 29.86
C LYS A 38 -17.38 8.36 28.49
N LEU A 39 -17.33 9.54 27.89
CA LEU A 39 -16.72 9.73 26.57
C LEU A 39 -15.21 9.44 26.62
N ILE A 40 -14.52 10.03 27.60
CA ILE A 40 -13.08 9.83 27.81
C ILE A 40 -12.79 8.35 28.09
N LYS A 41 -13.58 7.72 28.97
CA LYS A 41 -13.45 6.29 29.28
C LYS A 41 -13.64 5.39 28.06
N ARG A 42 -14.65 5.68 27.22
CA ARG A 42 -14.90 4.93 25.97
C ARG A 42 -13.77 5.10 24.98
N ILE A 43 -13.25 6.31 24.79
CA ILE A 43 -12.10 6.58 23.92
C ILE A 43 -10.87 5.83 24.43
N GLY A 44 -10.59 5.90 25.74
CA GLY A 44 -9.46 5.20 26.35
C GLY A 44 -9.55 3.68 26.17
N ILE A 45 -10.71 3.09 26.47
CA ILE A 45 -10.94 1.64 26.27
C ILE A 45 -10.84 1.27 24.80
N PHE A 46 -11.44 2.05 23.89
CA PHE A 46 -11.32 1.81 22.46
C PHE A 46 -9.87 1.82 22.02
N ALA A 47 -9.07 2.81 22.44
CA ALA A 47 -7.67 2.91 22.07
C ALA A 47 -6.88 1.69 22.57
N VAL A 48 -7.06 1.28 23.82
CA VAL A 48 -6.41 0.09 24.38
C VAL A 48 -6.82 -1.17 23.63
N LEU A 49 -8.12 -1.42 23.46
CA LEU A 49 -8.64 -2.58 22.73
C LEU A 49 -8.12 -2.61 21.28
N TYR A 50 -8.10 -1.45 20.62
CA TYR A 50 -7.65 -1.32 19.24
C TYR A 50 -6.16 -1.63 19.07
N LEU A 51 -5.32 -1.11 19.96
CA LEU A 51 -3.88 -1.36 19.94
C LEU A 51 -3.56 -2.83 20.27
N VAL A 52 -4.19 -3.39 21.30
CA VAL A 52 -4.07 -4.82 21.65
C VAL A 52 -4.53 -5.69 20.49
N ALA A 53 -5.68 -5.40 19.89
CA ALA A 53 -6.17 -6.15 18.75
C ALA A 53 -5.21 -6.07 17.56
N THR A 54 -4.82 -4.86 17.15
CA THR A 54 -3.98 -4.62 15.96
C THR A 54 -2.57 -5.21 16.09
N PHE A 55 -1.96 -5.14 17.27
CA PHE A 55 -0.56 -5.55 17.44
C PHE A 55 -0.37 -6.92 18.07
N LEU A 56 -1.34 -7.45 18.81
CA LEU A 56 -1.22 -8.75 19.50
C LEU A 56 -2.22 -9.78 18.97
N ILE A 57 -3.50 -9.45 18.82
CA ILE A 57 -4.52 -10.46 18.47
C ILE A 57 -4.51 -10.76 16.97
N VAL A 58 -4.71 -9.73 16.14
CA VAL A 58 -4.87 -9.86 14.68
C VAL A 58 -3.67 -10.57 14.03
N PRO A 59 -2.40 -10.25 14.34
CA PRO A 59 -1.28 -10.94 13.71
C PRO A 59 -1.24 -12.45 13.98
N ASN A 60 -1.75 -12.89 15.14
CA ASN A 60 -1.78 -14.31 15.53
C ASN A 60 -3.02 -15.04 15.01
N VAL A 61 -4.13 -14.32 14.76
CA VAL A 61 -5.40 -14.91 14.28
C VAL A 61 -5.48 -14.90 12.75
N ALA A 62 -4.95 -13.87 12.08
CA ALA A 62 -4.99 -13.74 10.62
C ALA A 62 -4.48 -14.97 9.84
N PRO A 63 -3.46 -15.74 10.30
CA PRO A 63 -2.98 -16.93 9.60
C PRO A 63 -4.06 -18.00 9.40
N ILE A 64 -5.02 -18.12 10.32
CA ILE A 64 -6.17 -19.03 10.21
C ILE A 64 -7.03 -18.68 8.98
N PHE A 65 -7.05 -17.40 8.60
CA PHE A 65 -7.77 -16.87 7.43
C PHE A 65 -6.88 -16.81 6.17
N GLY A 66 -5.70 -17.44 6.18
CA GLY A 66 -4.78 -17.45 5.05
C GLY A 66 -4.08 -16.11 4.82
N ARG A 67 -3.89 -15.32 5.89
CA ARG A 67 -3.19 -14.04 5.87
C ARG A 67 -2.09 -13.96 6.91
N GLU A 68 -0.96 -13.42 6.53
CA GLU A 68 0.12 -13.07 7.44
C GLU A 68 0.37 -11.58 7.40
N LYS A 69 0.69 -11.02 8.56
CA LYS A 69 1.28 -9.70 8.62
C LYS A 69 2.62 -9.72 7.87
N ILE A 70 2.84 -8.74 7.00
CA ILE A 70 4.12 -8.57 6.29
C ILE A 70 5.26 -8.54 7.31
N LYS A 71 6.27 -9.39 7.09
CA LYS A 71 7.47 -9.50 7.93
C LYS A 71 8.46 -8.40 7.51
N GLU A 72 8.41 -7.26 8.19
CA GLU A 72 9.42 -6.19 8.01
C GLU A 72 10.81 -6.70 8.44
N THR A 73 11.83 -6.34 7.67
CA THR A 73 13.23 -6.70 7.92
C THR A 73 14.11 -5.45 7.82
N GLU A 74 15.41 -5.59 8.01
CA GLU A 74 16.36 -4.51 7.74
C GLU A 74 16.34 -4.05 6.27
N PHE A 75 15.86 -4.89 5.33
CA PHE A 75 15.77 -4.64 3.89
C PHE A 75 14.36 -4.31 3.39
N LEU A 76 13.32 -4.56 4.19
CA LEU A 76 11.93 -4.36 3.82
C LEU A 76 11.18 -3.55 4.88
N LYS A 77 10.60 -2.41 4.51
CA LYS A 77 9.90 -1.53 5.45
C LYS A 77 8.62 -0.94 4.86
N ALA A 78 7.62 -0.71 5.71
CA ALA A 78 6.45 0.07 5.34
C ALA A 78 6.80 1.53 5.06
N ARG A 79 6.15 2.15 4.08
CA ARG A 79 6.27 3.60 3.85
C ARG A 79 5.73 4.42 5.02
N SER A 80 4.61 3.98 5.59
CA SER A 80 3.91 4.69 6.67
C SER A 80 3.46 3.72 7.76
N VAL A 81 3.47 4.19 9.00
CA VAL A 81 2.88 3.49 10.15
C VAL A 81 1.37 3.31 9.96
N PHE A 82 0.73 4.15 9.14
CA PHE A 82 -0.69 4.05 8.79
C PHE A 82 -1.07 2.64 8.33
N TYR A 83 -0.30 2.00 7.44
CA TYR A 83 -0.64 0.67 6.93
C TYR A 83 -0.66 -0.39 8.04
N LYS A 84 0.17 -0.23 9.07
CA LYS A 84 0.16 -1.11 10.25
C LYS A 84 -1.02 -0.82 11.16
N LEU A 85 -1.26 0.45 11.48
CA LEU A 85 -2.37 0.85 12.34
C LEU A 85 -3.72 0.55 11.72
N ALA A 86 -3.86 0.67 10.41
CA ALA A 86 -5.08 0.37 9.67
C ALA A 86 -5.24 -1.12 9.32
N ASN A 87 -4.33 -2.00 9.77
CA ASN A 87 -4.33 -3.43 9.43
C ASN A 87 -4.33 -3.71 7.92
N ARG A 88 -3.61 -2.89 7.14
CA ARG A 88 -3.53 -2.94 5.68
C ARG A 88 -2.27 -3.61 5.14
N ASN A 89 -1.46 -4.19 6.01
CA ASN A 89 -0.18 -4.80 5.71
C ASN A 89 -0.21 -6.34 5.84
N TYR A 90 -1.31 -6.96 5.40
CA TYR A 90 -1.47 -8.42 5.41
C TYR A 90 -1.43 -8.98 4.00
N VAL A 91 -0.80 -10.13 3.82
CA VAL A 91 -0.66 -10.82 2.52
C VAL A 91 -0.77 -12.33 2.72
N ARG A 92 -0.88 -13.10 1.63
CA ARG A 92 -0.72 -14.56 1.72
C ARG A 92 0.72 -14.92 2.12
N PRO A 93 0.96 -16.03 2.84
CA PRO A 93 2.29 -16.48 3.24
C PRO A 93 3.29 -16.51 2.07
N GLU A 94 2.85 -17.04 0.92
CA GLU A 94 3.64 -17.10 -0.30
C GLU A 94 4.13 -15.72 -0.77
N LEU A 95 3.27 -14.70 -0.74
CA LEU A 95 3.67 -13.34 -1.11
C LEU A 95 4.63 -12.77 -0.07
N ASN A 96 4.43 -13.05 1.22
CA ASN A 96 5.30 -12.62 2.32
C ASN A 96 6.74 -13.14 2.13
N GLU A 97 6.90 -14.42 1.79
CA GLU A 97 8.21 -14.98 1.48
C GLU A 97 8.83 -14.35 0.23
N THR A 98 8.01 -14.13 -0.80
CA THR A 98 8.46 -13.58 -2.09
C THR A 98 8.99 -12.16 -1.94
N ILE A 99 8.28 -11.30 -1.21
CA ILE A 99 8.72 -9.92 -0.96
C ILE A 99 9.98 -9.88 -0.09
N GLY A 100 10.13 -10.79 0.88
CA GLY A 100 11.35 -10.94 1.65
C GLY A 100 12.56 -11.30 0.77
N LYS A 101 12.40 -12.29 -0.12
CA LYS A 101 13.43 -12.71 -1.09
C LYS A 101 13.81 -11.56 -2.02
N ILE A 102 12.83 -10.85 -2.60
CA ILE A 102 13.09 -9.69 -3.47
C ILE A 102 13.85 -8.60 -2.72
N ALA A 103 13.42 -8.26 -1.49
CA ALA A 103 14.08 -7.22 -0.70
C ALA A 103 15.54 -7.56 -0.40
N SER A 104 15.82 -8.81 0.02
CA SER A 104 17.18 -9.28 0.28
C SER A 104 18.03 -9.33 -0.99
N GLU A 105 17.49 -9.78 -2.13
CA GLU A 105 18.23 -9.76 -3.41
C GLU A 105 18.50 -8.33 -3.90
N PHE A 106 17.57 -7.40 -3.67
CA PHE A 106 17.73 -6.01 -4.07
C PHE A 106 18.82 -5.31 -3.25
N GLU A 107 18.83 -5.51 -1.93
CA GLU A 107 19.86 -4.91 -1.07
C GLU A 107 21.26 -5.45 -1.39
N LYS A 108 21.41 -6.76 -1.64
CA LYS A 108 22.70 -7.36 -2.06
C LYS A 108 23.33 -6.69 -3.27
N ARG A 109 22.50 -6.15 -4.16
CA ARG A 109 22.95 -5.44 -5.37
C ARG A 109 23.05 -3.92 -5.18
N ASN A 110 22.35 -3.39 -4.18
CA ASN A 110 22.23 -1.98 -3.88
C ASN A 110 22.38 -1.77 -2.37
N SER A 111 23.62 -1.91 -1.89
CA SER A 111 23.93 -1.92 -0.46
C SER A 111 23.32 -0.72 0.28
N GLY A 112 22.65 -1.01 1.40
CA GLY A 112 22.00 -0.02 2.24
C GLY A 112 20.65 0.51 1.71
N ILE A 113 20.17 0.04 0.56
CA ILE A 113 18.87 0.45 0.01
C ILE A 113 17.79 -0.58 0.33
N LYS A 114 16.77 -0.12 1.04
CA LYS A 114 15.60 -0.93 1.42
C LYS A 114 14.51 -0.93 0.34
N MET A 115 13.81 -2.05 0.20
CA MET A 115 12.51 -2.10 -0.48
C MET A 115 11.44 -1.47 0.43
N ILE A 116 10.61 -0.58 -0.12
CA ILE A 116 9.58 0.15 0.62
C ILE A 116 8.20 -0.24 0.10
N TYR A 117 7.38 -0.87 0.94
CA TYR A 117 6.02 -1.27 0.57
C TYR A 117 4.97 -0.23 1.01
N LEU A 118 3.83 -0.22 0.31
CA LEU A 118 2.69 0.67 0.51
C LEU A 118 1.48 -0.13 1.01
N ASP A 119 0.36 -0.10 0.28
CA ASP A 119 -0.87 -0.83 0.62
C ASP A 119 -0.79 -2.31 0.16
N ALA A 120 -1.42 -3.22 0.91
CA ALA A 120 -1.38 -4.66 0.63
C ALA A 120 -2.73 -5.35 0.78
N ASN A 121 -3.21 -5.61 2.00
CA ASN A 121 -4.53 -6.20 2.24
C ASN A 121 -4.93 -6.12 3.71
N PHE A 122 -6.21 -6.38 3.96
CA PHE A 122 -6.76 -6.64 5.28
C PHE A 122 -6.57 -8.11 5.74
N PRO A 123 -6.68 -8.38 7.06
CA PRO A 123 -6.32 -9.68 7.65
C PRO A 123 -7.32 -10.83 7.49
N PHE A 124 -8.63 -10.61 7.29
CA PHE A 124 -9.61 -11.69 7.53
C PHE A 124 -10.52 -12.07 6.36
N ILE A 125 -11.05 -11.10 5.60
CA ILE A 125 -12.15 -11.34 4.65
C ILE A 125 -11.71 -11.02 3.23
N ASP A 126 -11.79 -12.01 2.34
CA ASP A 126 -11.64 -11.81 0.89
C ASP A 126 -12.76 -10.90 0.36
N LYS A 127 -12.46 -10.09 -0.67
CA LYS A 127 -13.40 -9.14 -1.29
C LYS A 127 -13.89 -8.02 -0.36
N PHE A 128 -13.34 -7.88 0.84
CA PHE A 128 -13.59 -6.72 1.69
C PHE A 128 -13.07 -5.45 1.01
N PRO A 129 -13.86 -4.36 0.93
CA PRO A 129 -13.49 -3.17 0.16
C PRO A 129 -12.29 -2.45 0.79
N LEU A 130 -11.16 -2.46 0.10
CA LEU A 130 -9.96 -1.71 0.46
C LEU A 130 -9.91 -0.42 -0.37
N LEU A 131 -10.47 0.68 0.14
CA LEU A 131 -10.43 1.96 -0.58
C LEU A 131 -9.04 2.63 -0.46
N PRO A 132 -8.46 3.19 -1.55
CA PRO A 132 -8.95 3.17 -2.94
C PRO A 132 -8.54 1.91 -3.73
N HIS A 133 -7.66 1.06 -3.19
CA HIS A 133 -7.08 -0.13 -3.82
C HIS A 133 -8.04 -1.34 -3.91
N LEU A 134 -9.15 -1.21 -4.64
CA LEU A 134 -10.20 -2.22 -4.69
C LEU A 134 -9.74 -3.63 -5.16
N SER A 135 -8.67 -3.71 -5.95
CA SER A 135 -8.11 -4.99 -6.42
C SER A 135 -7.41 -5.77 -5.30
N HIS A 136 -6.97 -5.10 -4.23
CA HIS A 136 -6.26 -5.69 -3.10
C HIS A 136 -7.25 -6.35 -2.14
N ASN A 137 -7.82 -7.46 -2.58
CA ASN A 137 -8.96 -8.07 -1.90
C ASN A 137 -8.78 -9.58 -1.60
N ASP A 138 -7.60 -10.13 -1.89
CA ASP A 138 -7.32 -11.58 -1.81
C ASP A 138 -5.92 -11.91 -1.23
N GLY A 139 -5.22 -10.89 -0.72
CA GLY A 139 -3.88 -11.01 -0.13
C GLY A 139 -2.78 -11.36 -1.12
N LYS A 140 -3.08 -11.35 -2.43
CA LYS A 140 -2.13 -11.71 -3.48
C LYS A 140 -1.39 -10.52 -4.06
N LYS A 141 -1.70 -9.29 -3.64
CA LYS A 141 -1.25 -8.06 -4.29
C LYS A 141 -0.56 -7.13 -3.30
N ILE A 142 0.40 -6.38 -3.79
CA ILE A 142 1.15 -5.41 -3.00
C ILE A 142 1.66 -4.28 -3.90
N ASP A 143 1.69 -3.09 -3.32
CA ASP A 143 2.28 -1.91 -3.93
C ASP A 143 3.66 -1.64 -3.32
N ILE A 144 4.66 -1.43 -4.17
CA ILE A 144 6.04 -1.09 -3.78
C ILE A 144 6.41 0.26 -4.39
N SER A 145 7.02 1.12 -3.58
CA SER A 145 7.46 2.44 -4.03
C SER A 145 8.58 2.35 -5.07
N LEU A 146 8.57 3.27 -6.04
CA LEU A 146 9.67 3.45 -7.00
C LEU A 146 11.01 3.74 -6.32
N ILE A 147 12.11 3.50 -7.03
CA ILE A 147 13.46 3.76 -6.54
C ILE A 147 13.92 5.15 -7.01
N TYR A 148 14.57 5.88 -6.10
CA TYR A 148 15.05 7.23 -6.32
C TYR A 148 16.55 7.33 -6.07
N GLU A 149 17.16 8.37 -6.63
CA GLU A 149 18.54 8.75 -6.44
C GLU A 149 18.64 10.19 -5.93
N ASN A 150 19.68 10.46 -5.15
CA ASN A 150 20.00 11.80 -4.68
C ASN A 150 20.68 12.63 -5.79
N THR A 151 21.04 13.87 -5.47
CA THR A 151 21.72 14.79 -6.41
C THR A 151 23.06 14.27 -6.91
N ASN A 152 23.69 13.33 -6.20
CA ASN A 152 24.97 12.73 -6.53
C ASN A 152 24.82 11.44 -7.35
N GLY A 153 23.59 11.08 -7.74
CA GLY A 153 23.29 9.85 -8.50
C GLY A 153 23.33 8.57 -7.67
N GLN A 154 23.45 8.66 -6.34
CA GLN A 154 23.39 7.50 -5.45
C GLN A 154 21.94 7.18 -5.08
N LEU A 155 21.60 5.89 -5.03
CA LEU A 155 20.28 5.46 -4.61
C LEU A 155 19.94 5.93 -3.19
N THR A 156 18.65 6.13 -2.93
CA THR A 156 18.18 6.58 -1.61
C THR A 156 16.83 5.98 -1.24
N ASN A 157 16.62 5.78 0.07
CA ASN A 157 15.32 5.45 0.64
C ASN A 157 14.39 6.66 0.85
N LYS A 158 14.86 7.89 0.59
CA LYS A 158 13.97 9.07 0.51
C LYS A 158 12.92 8.85 -0.59
N LYS A 159 11.71 9.36 -0.35
CA LYS A 159 10.56 9.29 -1.28
C LYS A 159 9.96 10.66 -1.48
N LYS A 160 9.20 10.82 -2.56
CA LYS A 160 8.59 12.10 -2.94
C LYS A 160 7.25 12.42 -2.26
N SER A 161 6.58 11.42 -1.69
CA SER A 161 5.25 11.56 -1.07
C SER A 161 5.23 11.02 0.36
N VAL A 162 4.50 11.68 1.26
CA VAL A 162 4.34 11.22 2.65
C VAL A 162 3.57 9.90 2.69
N SER A 163 2.46 9.80 1.96
CA SER A 163 1.67 8.56 1.89
C SER A 163 2.37 7.44 1.13
N GLY A 164 3.18 7.80 0.12
CA GLY A 164 3.71 6.87 -0.87
C GLY A 164 3.01 6.93 -2.23
N TYR A 165 1.86 7.60 -2.32
CA TYR A 165 1.07 7.76 -3.56
C TYR A 165 1.03 9.21 -4.05
N GLY A 166 0.61 9.42 -5.30
CA GLY A 166 0.30 10.70 -5.92
C GLY A 166 1.50 11.54 -6.40
N ALA A 167 2.73 11.08 -6.15
CA ALA A 167 3.95 11.73 -6.64
C ALA A 167 4.41 11.08 -7.95
N TYR A 168 3.74 11.43 -9.04
CA TYR A 168 3.90 10.76 -10.34
C TYR A 168 5.19 11.08 -11.08
N GLU A 169 5.78 10.05 -11.68
CA GLU A 169 6.85 10.15 -12.67
C GLU A 169 6.28 10.25 -14.08
N LYS A 170 5.76 11.44 -14.40
CA LYS A 170 5.08 11.76 -15.66
C LYS A 170 5.90 11.40 -16.92
N PRO A 171 5.23 11.16 -18.06
CA PRO A 171 5.90 11.01 -19.35
C PRO A 171 6.69 12.28 -19.70
N THR A 172 7.81 12.09 -20.39
CA THR A 172 8.56 13.16 -21.03
C THR A 172 7.84 13.62 -22.30
N LYS A 173 8.29 14.74 -22.88
CA LYS A 173 7.73 15.27 -24.14
C LYS A 173 7.81 14.28 -25.32
N ASN A 174 8.72 13.31 -25.27
CA ASN A 174 8.96 12.33 -26.33
C ASN A 174 8.34 10.97 -26.03
N GLU A 175 7.67 10.80 -24.89
CA GLU A 175 7.00 9.56 -24.52
C GLU A 175 5.50 9.68 -24.77
N TYR A 176 4.87 8.56 -25.13
CA TYR A 176 3.42 8.51 -25.28
C TYR A 176 2.73 8.85 -23.96
N ASP A 177 1.89 9.89 -23.97
CA ASP A 177 1.15 10.32 -22.78
C ASP A 177 -0.15 9.52 -22.63
N GLN A 178 -0.02 8.32 -22.05
CA GLN A 178 -1.16 7.47 -21.70
C GLN A 178 -2.13 8.18 -20.73
N ILE A 179 -1.64 9.11 -19.92
CA ILE A 179 -2.45 9.81 -18.92
C ILE A 179 -3.41 10.77 -19.59
N GLU A 180 -2.91 11.57 -20.55
CA GLU A 180 -3.74 12.48 -21.32
C GLU A 180 -4.84 11.70 -22.06
N VAL A 181 -4.48 10.55 -22.65
CA VAL A 181 -5.43 9.67 -23.35
C VAL A 181 -6.51 9.15 -22.40
N CYS A 182 -6.15 8.60 -21.25
CA CYS A 182 -7.11 8.09 -20.27
C CYS A 182 -8.05 9.19 -19.75
N LYS A 183 -7.51 10.40 -19.52
CA LYS A 183 -8.31 11.55 -19.07
C LYS A 183 -9.27 12.06 -20.15
N LYS A 184 -8.84 12.12 -21.42
CA LYS A 184 -9.71 12.47 -22.56
C LYS A 184 -10.86 11.48 -22.75
N GLN A 185 -10.66 10.21 -22.37
CA GLN A 185 -11.72 9.19 -22.35
C GLN A 185 -12.69 9.30 -21.15
N GLY A 186 -12.58 10.35 -20.32
CA GLY A 186 -13.49 10.59 -19.20
C GLY A 186 -13.11 9.88 -17.90
N ASN A 187 -11.94 9.22 -17.82
CA ASN A 187 -11.49 8.55 -16.60
C ASN A 187 -10.91 9.56 -15.60
N TRP A 188 -11.78 10.33 -14.96
CA TRP A 188 -11.41 11.34 -13.97
C TRP A 188 -10.67 10.74 -12.76
N GLN A 189 -10.97 9.48 -12.40
CA GLN A 189 -10.35 8.78 -11.29
C GLN A 189 -8.88 8.42 -11.55
N TYR A 190 -8.44 8.44 -12.82
CA TYR A 190 -7.12 7.97 -13.23
C TYR A 190 -5.98 8.69 -12.51
N ASP A 191 -6.13 10.00 -12.26
CA ASP A 191 -5.13 10.82 -11.55
C ASP A 191 -5.49 11.16 -10.09
N PHE A 192 -6.56 10.55 -9.56
CA PHE A 192 -7.09 10.82 -8.22
C PHE A 192 -6.05 10.71 -7.07
N PRO A 193 -5.10 9.75 -7.08
CA PRO A 193 -4.09 9.66 -6.02
C PRO A 193 -3.24 10.92 -5.77
N LYS A 194 -3.26 11.92 -6.67
CA LYS A 194 -2.62 13.23 -6.45
C LYS A 194 -3.12 13.93 -5.18
N TYR A 195 -4.36 13.67 -4.79
CA TYR A 195 -4.96 14.20 -3.54
C TYR A 195 -4.60 13.37 -2.31
N LEU A 196 -4.00 12.19 -2.50
CA LEU A 196 -3.59 11.28 -1.43
C LEU A 196 -2.11 11.38 -1.11
N THR A 197 -1.36 12.35 -1.66
CA THR A 197 0.08 12.53 -1.36
C THR A 197 0.36 12.76 0.13
N LEU A 198 -0.58 13.43 0.82
CA LEU A 198 -0.42 13.95 2.18
C LEU A 198 0.82 14.87 2.30
N GLY A 199 1.19 15.53 1.21
CA GLY A 199 2.35 16.39 1.10
C GLY A 199 3.49 15.79 0.26
N THR A 200 4.13 16.66 -0.52
CA THR A 200 5.32 16.32 -1.32
C THR A 200 6.58 16.71 -0.56
N ILE A 201 7.53 15.78 -0.44
CA ILE A 201 8.77 15.94 0.32
C ILE A 201 9.98 15.57 -0.55
N ASN A 202 11.20 15.93 -0.12
CA ASN A 202 12.46 15.58 -0.79
C ASN A 202 12.46 15.94 -2.29
N LYS A 203 12.18 17.20 -2.63
CA LYS A 203 12.07 17.65 -4.04
C LYS A 203 13.38 17.52 -4.83
N ASP A 204 14.50 17.37 -4.13
CA ASP A 204 15.85 17.20 -4.65
C ASP A 204 16.12 15.82 -5.27
N ILE A 205 15.35 14.78 -4.89
CA ILE A 205 15.60 13.42 -5.38
C ILE A 205 14.97 13.17 -6.75
N LYS A 206 15.61 12.33 -7.55
CA LYS A 206 15.21 12.01 -8.92
C LYS A 206 14.84 10.55 -9.05
N PHE A 207 13.98 10.23 -10.01
CA PHE A 207 13.61 8.85 -10.31
C PHE A 207 14.83 8.09 -10.84
N SER A 208 15.16 6.96 -10.21
CA SER A 208 16.27 6.14 -10.68
C SER A 208 15.79 5.11 -11.69
N LYS A 209 16.15 5.31 -12.96
CA LYS A 209 15.87 4.34 -14.03
C LYS A 209 16.54 3.00 -13.74
N LYS A 210 17.81 3.03 -13.31
CA LYS A 210 18.59 1.81 -13.01
C LYS A 210 17.97 1.05 -11.85
N GLY A 211 17.79 1.72 -10.70
CA GLY A 211 17.28 1.07 -9.49
C GLY A 211 15.85 0.53 -9.66
N THR A 212 14.97 1.28 -10.32
CA THR A 212 13.57 0.82 -10.54
C THR A 212 13.51 -0.33 -11.55
N ARG A 213 14.31 -0.29 -12.61
CA ARG A 213 14.40 -1.40 -13.59
C ARG A 213 14.87 -2.68 -12.91
N GLU A 214 15.90 -2.57 -12.08
CA GLU A 214 16.46 -3.70 -11.35
C GLU A 214 15.46 -4.31 -10.38
N LEU A 215 14.75 -3.49 -9.59
CA LEU A 215 13.69 -3.96 -8.72
C LEU A 215 12.59 -4.68 -9.51
N ALA A 216 12.13 -4.11 -10.62
CA ALA A 216 11.13 -4.75 -11.48
C ALA A 216 11.62 -6.10 -12.04
N GLN A 217 12.89 -6.19 -12.44
CA GLN A 217 13.48 -7.45 -12.89
C GLN A 217 13.56 -8.50 -11.79
N LEU A 218 13.89 -8.13 -10.55
CA LEU A 218 13.89 -9.04 -9.41
C LEU A 218 12.49 -9.55 -9.07
N ILE A 219 11.47 -8.69 -9.13
CA ILE A 219 10.06 -9.09 -9.00
C ILE A 219 9.69 -10.10 -10.09
N LEU A 220 10.04 -9.80 -11.34
CA LEU A 220 9.73 -10.66 -12.49
C LEU A 220 10.57 -11.93 -12.52
N LYS A 221 11.69 -12.02 -11.81
CA LYS A 221 12.46 -13.27 -11.67
C LYS A 221 11.70 -14.31 -10.85
N GLN A 222 10.77 -13.88 -9.98
CA GLN A 222 10.01 -14.79 -9.13
C GLN A 222 8.95 -15.55 -9.96
N ASN A 223 8.98 -16.88 -9.90
CA ASN A 223 8.12 -17.72 -10.72
C ASN A 223 6.63 -17.61 -10.33
N ASN A 224 6.34 -17.37 -9.07
CA ASN A 224 4.98 -17.25 -8.57
C ASN A 224 4.30 -15.90 -8.85
N ILE A 225 5.03 -14.90 -9.36
CA ILE A 225 4.43 -13.63 -9.77
C ILE A 225 3.71 -13.80 -11.10
N GLY A 226 2.44 -13.40 -11.15
CA GLY A 226 1.59 -13.49 -12.34
C GLY A 226 1.56 -12.19 -13.14
N LYS A 227 1.53 -11.04 -12.46
CA LYS A 227 1.43 -9.72 -13.12
C LYS A 227 2.26 -8.67 -12.37
N LEU A 228 2.79 -7.72 -13.13
CA LEU A 228 3.38 -6.46 -12.65
C LEU A 228 2.71 -5.33 -13.43
N PHE A 229 2.08 -4.39 -12.74
CA PHE A 229 1.50 -3.19 -13.34
C PHE A 229 2.43 -1.99 -13.13
N ILE A 230 2.63 -1.27 -14.23
CA ILE A 230 3.37 -0.01 -14.30
C ILE A 230 2.86 0.77 -15.53
N GLU A 231 2.94 2.09 -15.51
CA GLU A 231 2.51 2.89 -16.67
C GLU A 231 3.29 2.56 -17.96
N PRO A 232 2.65 2.64 -19.14
CA PRO A 232 3.28 2.33 -20.42
C PRO A 232 4.56 3.14 -20.70
N HIS A 233 4.59 4.43 -20.35
CA HIS A 233 5.80 5.25 -20.56
C HIS A 233 6.95 4.76 -19.68
N LEU A 234 6.70 4.36 -18.43
CA LEU A 234 7.73 3.80 -17.56
C LEU A 234 8.19 2.42 -18.04
N LYS A 235 7.29 1.56 -18.53
CA LYS A 235 7.68 0.29 -19.15
C LYS A 235 8.71 0.51 -20.27
N ASN A 236 8.45 1.48 -21.15
CA ASN A 236 9.33 1.83 -22.25
C ASN A 236 10.64 2.46 -21.75
N ARG A 237 10.55 3.45 -20.85
CA ARG A 237 11.70 4.15 -20.25
C ARG A 237 12.68 3.22 -19.53
N LEU A 238 12.15 2.17 -18.91
CA LEU A 238 12.91 1.15 -18.17
C LEU A 238 13.33 -0.03 -19.06
N ASN A 239 12.96 -0.03 -20.35
CA ASN A 239 13.22 -1.11 -21.30
C ASN A 239 12.84 -2.49 -20.74
N LEU A 240 11.59 -2.62 -20.28
CA LEU A 240 11.07 -3.85 -19.70
C LEU A 240 10.20 -4.62 -20.73
N THR A 241 10.62 -5.83 -21.06
CA THR A 241 10.01 -6.64 -22.14
C THR A 241 9.25 -7.88 -21.65
N ASN A 242 9.28 -8.18 -20.34
CA ASN A 242 8.65 -9.39 -19.81
C ASN A 242 7.13 -9.38 -20.05
N PRO A 243 6.53 -10.47 -20.55
CA PRO A 243 5.10 -10.52 -20.86
C PRO A 243 4.22 -10.36 -19.61
N ARG A 244 4.70 -10.61 -18.39
CA ARG A 244 3.91 -10.37 -17.17
C ARG A 244 3.70 -8.90 -16.84
N ILE A 245 4.39 -8.00 -17.53
CA ILE A 245 4.22 -6.55 -17.38
C ILE A 245 3.02 -6.12 -18.18
N ARG A 246 2.05 -5.51 -17.48
CA ARG A 246 0.76 -5.14 -18.05
C ARG A 246 0.45 -3.68 -17.74
N PHE A 247 -0.34 -3.09 -18.63
CA PHE A 247 -1.08 -1.89 -18.32
C PHE A 247 -2.38 -2.29 -17.64
N HIS A 248 -2.74 -1.64 -16.54
CA HIS A 248 -3.94 -1.93 -15.75
C HIS A 248 -5.22 -1.39 -16.39
N GLY A 249 -5.11 -0.52 -17.39
CA GLY A 249 -6.24 0.09 -18.09
C GLY A 249 -6.68 1.42 -17.48
N CYS A 250 -7.31 2.29 -18.28
CA CYS A 250 -7.71 3.64 -17.85
C CYS A 250 -8.77 3.66 -16.74
N GLN A 251 -9.46 2.55 -16.48
CA GLN A 251 -10.51 2.46 -15.46
C GLN A 251 -9.97 2.41 -14.03
N ALA A 252 -8.69 2.09 -13.85
CA ALA A 252 -8.03 2.08 -12.55
C ALA A 252 -6.97 3.19 -12.45
N VAL A 253 -6.60 3.54 -11.22
CA VAL A 253 -5.62 4.61 -10.95
C VAL A 253 -4.26 4.29 -11.57
N ARG A 254 -3.56 5.33 -12.03
CA ARG A 254 -2.24 5.21 -12.65
C ARG A 254 -1.17 4.63 -11.72
N HIS A 255 -0.18 3.96 -12.30
CA HIS A 255 0.93 3.27 -11.61
C HIS A 255 2.31 3.82 -12.02
N ASP A 256 2.50 5.14 -11.92
CA ASP A 256 3.80 5.80 -12.12
C ASP A 256 4.28 6.59 -10.90
N ASP A 257 3.71 6.31 -9.74
CA ASP A 257 4.19 6.66 -8.40
C ASP A 257 4.65 5.41 -7.61
N HIS A 258 4.25 4.21 -8.05
CA HIS A 258 4.59 2.92 -7.46
C HIS A 258 4.58 1.79 -8.51
N ILE A 259 5.10 0.62 -8.12
CA ILE A 259 4.94 -0.66 -8.84
C ILE A 259 3.92 -1.49 -8.08
N HIS A 260 2.89 -1.95 -8.78
CA HIS A 260 1.98 -2.96 -8.25
C HIS A 260 2.36 -4.33 -8.82
N PHE A 261 2.36 -5.37 -8.00
CA PHE A 261 2.47 -6.74 -8.52
C PHE A 261 1.66 -7.75 -7.70
N GLN A 262 1.44 -8.90 -8.31
CA GLN A 262 0.61 -9.93 -7.70
C GLN A 262 1.07 -11.36 -8.01
N LEU A 263 0.74 -12.27 -7.10
CA LEU A 263 0.85 -13.71 -7.31
C LEU A 263 -0.02 -14.17 -8.51
N ARG A 264 0.28 -15.37 -9.00
CA ARG A 264 -0.53 -16.10 -9.99
C ARG A 264 -1.92 -16.45 -9.46
#